data_AF-A0A220IDA9-F1
#
_entry.id   AF-A0A220IDA9-F1
#
_cell.length_a   1.000
_cell.length_b   1.000
_cell.length_c   1.000
_cell.angle_alpha   90.00
_cell.angle_beta   90.00
_cell.angle_gamma   90.00
#
_symmetry.space_group_name_H-M   'P 1'
#
loop_
_entity.id
_entity.type
_entity.pdbx_description
1 polymer ?
#
loop_
_entity_poly.entity_id
_entity_poly.type
_entity_poly.pdbx_seq_one_letter_code
_entity_poly.pdbx_strand_id
1 'polypeptide(L)'
;MSSMTFFFLFVSILALVFLLVNLILAPHNPYQEKYSIFECGFHSFLGQNRTQFGVKFFIFALVYLLLDLEILLTFPFALSAYVNNIYGLIVALLFIGIITIGFVFELGKSALKIDSRQVITLLNVKSSNVTELISKTS
;
A
#
# COMPACT_ATOMS: atom_id res chain seq x y z
N MET A 1 40.13 -6.63 2.19
CA MET A 1 38.70 -6.25 2.10
C MET A 1 37.97 -7.39 1.41
N SER A 2 36.86 -7.87 1.96
CA SER A 2 36.07 -8.95 1.32
C SER A 2 35.46 -8.42 0.02
N SER A 3 35.38 -9.26 -1.02
CA SER A 3 34.75 -8.91 -2.31
C SER A 3 33.33 -8.32 -2.12
N MET A 4 32.58 -8.83 -1.13
CA MET A 4 31.25 -8.32 -0.78
C MET A 4 31.27 -6.89 -0.26
N THR A 5 32.24 -6.55 0.61
CA THR A 5 32.37 -5.18 1.13
C THR A 5 32.76 -4.19 0.03
N PHE A 6 33.53 -4.63 -0.96
CA PHE A 6 33.87 -3.81 -2.12
C PHE A 6 32.64 -3.51 -2.98
N PHE A 7 31.79 -4.51 -3.24
CA PHE A 7 30.59 -4.32 -4.07
C PHE A 7 29.59 -3.33 -3.47
N PHE A 8 29.29 -3.44 -2.17
CA PHE A 8 28.38 -2.50 -1.49
C PHE A 8 28.88 -1.05 -1.55
N LEU A 9 30.18 -0.85 -1.29
CA LEU A 9 30.79 0.48 -1.37
C LEU A 9 30.79 1.01 -2.80
N PHE A 10 31.16 0.17 -3.77
CA PHE A 10 31.21 0.55 -5.18
C PHE A 10 29.85 1.03 -5.71
N VAL A 11 28.76 0.31 -5.42
CA VAL A 11 27.42 0.68 -5.89
C VAL A 11 26.96 2.02 -5.29
N SER A 12 27.20 2.22 -3.99
CA SER A 12 26.84 3.49 -3.32
C SER A 12 27.63 4.68 -3.87
N ILE A 13 28.94 4.49 -4.07
CA ILE A 13 29.82 5.53 -4.64
C ILE A 13 29.41 5.84 -6.08
N LEU A 14 29.12 4.82 -6.89
CA LEU A 14 28.71 5.01 -8.29
C LEU A 14 27.40 5.82 -8.40
N ALA A 15 26.43 5.55 -7.53
CA ALA A 15 25.19 6.32 -7.47
C ALA A 15 25.43 7.80 -7.13
N LEU A 16 26.32 8.08 -6.17
CA LEU A 16 26.73 9.44 -5.82
C LEU A 16 27.48 10.14 -6.95
N VAL A 17 28.38 9.43 -7.65
CA VAL A 17 29.09 9.97 -8.81
C VAL A 17 28.11 10.36 -9.91
N PHE A 18 27.13 9.52 -10.25
CA PHE A 18 26.13 9.88 -11.25
C PHE A 18 25.26 11.07 -10.84
N LEU A 19 24.90 11.17 -9.56
CA LEU A 19 24.21 12.35 -9.03
C LEU A 19 25.06 13.62 -9.18
N LEU A 20 26.34 13.57 -8.81
CA LEU A 20 27.27 14.70 -8.92
C LEU A 20 27.50 15.12 -10.38
N VAL A 21 27.68 14.15 -11.27
CA VAL A 21 27.82 14.40 -12.71
C VAL A 21 26.58 15.11 -13.24
N ASN A 22 25.38 14.64 -12.88
CA ASN A 22 24.14 15.30 -13.28
C ASN A 22 24.06 16.74 -12.73
N LEU A 23 24.40 16.96 -11.46
CA LEU A 23 24.36 18.28 -10.84
C LEU A 23 25.32 19.29 -11.51
N ILE A 24 26.50 18.84 -11.95
CA ILE A 24 27.52 19.70 -12.57
C ILE A 24 27.23 19.94 -14.06
N LEU A 25 26.78 18.91 -14.79
CA LEU A 25 26.58 18.99 -16.25
C LEU A 25 25.17 19.47 -16.64
N ALA A 26 24.17 19.32 -15.78
CA ALA A 26 22.80 19.69 -16.13
C ALA A 26 22.60 21.21 -16.16
N PRO A 27 21.91 21.76 -17.18
CA PRO A 27 21.60 23.18 -17.23
C PRO A 27 20.63 23.56 -16.11
N HIS A 28 21.08 24.40 -15.20
CA HIS A 28 20.28 24.92 -14.10
C HIS A 28 19.56 26.22 -14.50
N ASN A 29 18.33 26.11 -15.01
CA ASN A 29 17.46 27.27 -15.27
C ASN A 29 16.28 27.30 -14.28
N PRO A 30 16.43 28.01 -13.14
CA PRO A 30 15.38 28.21 -12.14
C PRO A 30 14.37 29.28 -12.57
N TYR A 31 13.09 28.92 -12.66
CA TYR A 31 11.99 29.87 -12.87
C TYR A 31 10.87 29.60 -11.86
N GLN A 32 10.12 30.64 -11.46
CA GLN A 32 9.12 30.53 -10.37
C GLN A 32 8.08 29.43 -10.63
N GLU A 33 7.60 29.32 -11.87
CA GLU A 33 6.63 28.29 -12.27
C GLU A 33 7.22 26.87 -12.36
N LYS A 34 8.55 26.71 -12.29
CA LYS A 34 9.21 25.40 -12.21
C LYS A 34 9.17 24.84 -10.79
N TYR A 35 9.18 25.73 -9.81
CA TYR A 35 9.22 25.42 -8.39
C TYR A 35 7.82 25.36 -7.79
N SER A 36 6.81 25.91 -8.46
CA SER A 36 5.41 25.71 -8.10
C SER A 36 4.95 24.31 -8.48
N ILE A 37 3.99 23.78 -7.73
CA ILE A 37 3.36 22.50 -8.03
C ILE A 37 2.53 22.68 -9.31
N PHE A 38 2.63 21.73 -10.24
CA PHE A 38 1.81 21.77 -11.45
C PHE A 38 0.33 21.66 -11.09
N GLU A 39 -0.40 22.75 -11.29
CA GLU A 39 -1.85 22.80 -11.14
C GLU A 39 -2.48 23.29 -12.44
N CYS A 40 -3.59 22.65 -12.85
CA CYS A 40 -4.31 22.99 -14.07
C CYS A 40 -5.08 24.32 -13.93
N GLY A 41 -4.35 25.44 -13.76
CA GLY A 41 -4.88 26.80 -13.83
C GLY A 41 -5.53 27.35 -12.55
N PHE A 42 -5.62 26.56 -11.48
CA PHE A 42 -6.05 27.01 -10.16
C PHE A 42 -4.88 26.96 -9.18
N HIS A 43 -4.92 27.80 -8.15
CA HIS A 43 -3.93 27.83 -7.07
C HIS A 43 -4.43 26.94 -5.92
N SER A 44 -3.54 26.11 -5.38
CA SER A 44 -3.85 25.18 -4.29
C SER A 44 -4.62 25.89 -3.20
N PHE A 45 -5.79 25.35 -2.84
CA PHE A 45 -6.59 25.86 -1.75
C PHE A 45 -5.75 25.88 -0.46
N LEU A 46 -5.30 27.08 -0.07
CA LEU A 46 -4.59 27.35 1.17
C LEU A 46 -5.53 26.99 2.35
N GLY A 47 -5.36 25.81 2.95
CA GLY A 47 -6.09 25.42 4.15
C GLY A 47 -6.55 23.97 4.25
N GLN A 48 -6.43 23.14 3.21
CA GLN A 48 -6.87 21.74 3.24
C GLN A 48 -5.78 20.79 2.71
N ASN A 49 -4.71 20.56 3.48
CA ASN A 49 -3.65 19.58 3.17
C ASN A 49 -4.04 18.13 3.57
N ARG A 50 -5.30 17.90 3.95
CA ARG A 50 -5.82 16.57 4.30
C ARG A 50 -6.89 16.20 3.29
N THR A 51 -6.53 15.26 2.42
CA THR A 51 -7.50 14.64 1.53
C THR A 51 -8.24 13.54 2.30
N GLN A 52 -9.50 13.30 1.94
CA GLN A 52 -10.29 12.23 2.56
C GLN A 52 -9.79 10.88 2.07
N PHE A 53 -8.96 10.22 2.87
CA PHE A 53 -8.52 8.85 2.60
C PHE A 53 -9.54 7.84 3.15
N GLY A 54 -9.77 6.77 2.38
CA GLY A 54 -10.61 5.66 2.85
C GLY A 54 -9.90 4.81 3.88
N VAL A 55 -10.59 4.41 4.96
CA VAL A 55 -10.08 3.50 6.00
C VAL A 55 -9.58 2.16 5.44
N LYS A 56 -10.05 1.79 4.24
CA LYS A 56 -9.68 0.55 3.53
C LYS A 56 -8.17 0.43 3.28
N PHE A 57 -7.46 1.53 3.03
CA PHE A 57 -6.01 1.50 2.86
C PHE A 57 -5.26 1.15 4.15
N PHE A 58 -5.79 1.57 5.30
CA PHE A 58 -5.25 1.21 6.61
C PHE A 58 -5.45 -0.27 6.91
N ILE A 59 -6.63 -0.82 6.58
CA ILE A 59 -6.92 -2.24 6.78
C ILE A 59 -5.97 -3.11 5.95
N PHE A 60 -5.68 -2.72 4.70
CA PHE A 60 -4.68 -3.41 3.88
C PHE A 60 -3.29 -3.42 4.54
N ALA A 61 -2.84 -2.28 5.08
CA ALA A 61 -1.55 -2.19 5.76
C ALA A 61 -1.49 -3.06 7.03
N LEU A 62 -2.58 -3.13 7.79
CA LEU A 62 -2.68 -3.96 9.00
C LEU A 62 -2.62 -5.45 8.64
N VAL A 63 -3.37 -5.88 7.62
CA VAL A 63 -3.35 -7.27 7.14
C VAL A 63 -1.97 -7.65 6.60
N TYR A 64 -1.31 -6.75 5.86
CA TYR A 64 0.06 -6.96 5.39
C TYR A 64 1.04 -7.13 6.56
N LEU A 65 0.95 -6.28 7.59
CA LEU A 65 1.79 -6.38 8.78
C LEU A 65 1.61 -7.72 9.51
N LEU A 66 0.37 -8.20 9.60
CA LEU A 66 0.06 -9.47 10.26
C LEU A 66 0.63 -10.65 9.47
N LEU A 67 0.48 -10.65 8.14
CA LEU A 67 1.03 -11.69 7.26
C LEU A 67 2.58 -11.68 7.21
N ASP A 68 3.21 -10.51 7.30
CA ASP A 68 4.68 -10.40 7.40
C ASP A 68 5.19 -11.00 8.73
N LEU A 69 4.46 -10.75 9.82
CA LEU A 69 4.77 -11.31 11.14
C LEU A 69 4.60 -12.84 11.17
N GLU A 70 3.63 -13.40 10.44
CA GLU A 70 3.46 -14.85 10.28
C GLU A 70 4.72 -15.50 9.68
N ILE A 71 5.25 -14.93 8.60
CA ILE A 71 6.44 -15.46 7.92
C ILE A 71 7.66 -15.34 8.84
N LEU A 72 7.80 -14.20 9.52
CA LEU A 72 8.88 -13.97 10.48
C LEU A 72 8.89 -15.02 11.62
N LEU A 73 7.72 -15.33 12.17
CA LEU A 73 7.60 -16.34 13.23
C LEU A 73 7.76 -17.78 12.73
N THR A 74 7.41 -18.05 11.47
CA THR A 74 7.58 -19.37 10.85
C THR A 74 9.02 -19.65 10.42
N PHE A 75 9.80 -18.60 10.13
CA PHE A 75 11.20 -18.71 9.70
C PHE A 75 12.11 -19.54 10.62
N PRO A 76 12.17 -19.32 11.95
CA PRO A 76 13.02 -20.13 12.83
C PRO A 76 12.62 -21.61 12.88
N PHE A 77 11.33 -21.92 12.72
CA PHE A 77 10.88 -23.30 12.56
C PHE A 77 11.41 -23.89 11.25
N ALA A 78 11.34 -23.16 10.14
CA ALA A 78 11.87 -23.61 8.85
C ALA A 78 13.39 -23.89 8.91
N LEU A 79 14.16 -23.09 9.65
CA LEU A 79 15.60 -23.32 9.83
C LEU A 79 15.92 -24.54 10.70
N SER A 80 15.09 -24.83 11.70
CA SER A 80 15.28 -25.92 12.66
C SER A 80 14.44 -27.16 12.39
N ALA A 81 13.84 -27.26 11.19
CA ALA A 81 12.90 -28.31 10.82
C ALA A 81 13.47 -29.73 10.96
N TYR A 82 14.79 -29.91 10.85
CA TYR A 82 15.45 -31.21 11.04
C TYR A 82 15.53 -31.65 12.51
N VAL A 83 15.56 -30.70 13.45
CA VAL A 83 15.69 -30.96 14.90
C VAL A 83 14.30 -31.09 15.53
N ASN A 84 13.38 -30.25 15.08
CA ASN A 84 11.98 -30.30 15.46
C ASN A 84 11.28 -31.40 14.65
N ASN A 85 11.26 -32.61 15.22
CA ASN A 85 10.40 -33.73 14.80
C ASN A 85 8.92 -33.28 14.57
N ILE A 86 8.04 -34.22 14.21
CA ILE A 86 6.60 -34.00 13.96
C ILE A 86 5.88 -33.03 14.92
N TYR A 87 6.29 -32.95 16.19
CA TYR A 87 5.76 -31.97 17.14
C TYR A 87 5.87 -30.51 16.65
N GLY A 88 7.04 -30.08 16.17
CA GLY A 88 7.21 -28.71 15.69
C GLY A 88 6.41 -28.43 14.42
N LEU A 89 6.25 -29.45 13.56
CA LEU A 89 5.41 -29.35 12.36
C LEU A 89 3.93 -29.15 12.70
N ILE A 90 3.42 -29.82 13.73
CA ILE A 90 2.04 -29.63 14.20
C ILE A 90 1.84 -28.21 14.73
N VAL A 91 2.80 -27.69 15.53
CA VAL A 91 2.72 -26.33 16.07
C VAL A 91 2.77 -25.28 14.96
N ALA A 92 3.66 -25.44 13.98
CA ALA A 92 3.77 -24.55 12.83
C ALA A 92 2.50 -24.56 11.95
N LEU A 93 1.93 -25.73 11.68
CA LEU A 93 0.67 -25.85 10.94
C LEU A 93 -0.52 -25.22 11.67
N LEU A 94 -0.59 -25.40 13.00
CA LEU A 94 -1.64 -24.80 13.82
C LEU A 94 -1.52 -23.27 13.82
N PHE A 95 -0.30 -22.74 13.91
CA PHE A 95 -0.03 -21.31 13.86
C PHE A 95 -0.45 -20.69 12.51
N ILE A 96 0.00 -21.26 11.39
CA ILE A 96 -0.38 -20.85 10.03
C ILE A 96 -1.91 -20.95 9.85
N GLY A 97 -2.51 -22.04 10.34
CA GLY A 97 -3.95 -22.27 10.24
C GLY A 97 -4.79 -21.19 10.93
N ILE A 98 -4.45 -20.82 12.16
CA ILE A 98 -5.18 -19.77 12.92
C ILE A 98 -5.10 -18.42 12.20
N ILE A 99 -3.92 -18.03 11.73
CA ILE A 99 -3.73 -16.75 11.04
C ILE A 99 -4.46 -16.74 9.70
N THR A 100 -4.37 -17.83 8.93
CA THR A 100 -5.09 -17.97 7.65
C THR A 100 -6.60 -17.85 7.83
N ILE A 101 -7.18 -18.43 8.90
CA ILE A 101 -8.61 -18.30 9.21
C ILE A 101 -8.97 -16.83 9.49
N GLY A 102 -8.14 -16.12 10.27
CA GLY A 102 -8.33 -14.68 10.51
C GLY A 102 -8.29 -13.85 9.22
N PHE A 103 -7.37 -14.19 8.31
CA PHE A 103 -7.28 -13.54 7.00
C PHE A 103 -8.51 -13.79 6.12
N VAL A 104 -8.97 -15.05 6.06
CA VAL A 104 -10.19 -15.42 5.31
C VAL A 104 -11.43 -14.72 5.85
N PHE A 105 -11.54 -14.58 7.18
CA PHE A 105 -12.64 -13.86 7.81
C PHE A 105 -12.70 -12.38 7.37
N GLU A 106 -11.55 -11.70 7.33
CA GLU A 106 -11.49 -10.29 6.96
C GLU A 106 -11.75 -10.07 5.44
N LEU A 107 -11.36 -11.05 4.61
CA LEU A 107 -11.76 -11.10 3.18
C LEU A 107 -13.28 -11.21 3.02
N GLY A 108 -13.93 -12.07 3.80
CA GLY A 108 -15.39 -12.26 3.77
C GLY A 108 -16.17 -10.98 4.11
N LYS A 109 -15.63 -10.13 4.98
CA LYS A 109 -16.21 -8.82 5.32
C LYS A 109 -16.05 -7.77 4.22
N SER A 110 -15.49 -8.12 3.06
CA SER A 110 -15.26 -7.22 1.92
C SER A 110 -14.46 -5.95 2.29
N ALA A 111 -13.66 -6.00 3.35
CA ALA A 111 -12.88 -4.87 3.84
C ALA A 111 -11.85 -4.37 2.80
N LEU A 112 -11.47 -5.25 1.87
CA LEU A 112 -10.50 -5.02 0.80
C LEU A 112 -11.13 -4.54 -0.53
N LYS A 113 -12.45 -4.46 -0.64
CA LYS A 113 -13.10 -4.02 -1.87
C LYS A 113 -12.98 -2.51 -2.01
N ILE A 114 -12.31 -2.02 -3.04
CA ILE A 114 -12.29 -0.59 -3.36
C ILE A 114 -13.61 -0.26 -4.06
N ASP A 115 -14.49 0.49 -3.37
CA ASP A 115 -15.74 0.96 -3.97
C ASP A 115 -15.53 2.35 -4.56
N SER A 116 -15.78 2.48 -5.86
CA SER A 116 -15.76 3.75 -6.56
C SER A 116 -16.99 4.58 -6.13
N ARG A 117 -16.76 5.73 -5.48
CA ARG A 117 -17.82 6.62 -4.98
C ARG A 117 -18.78 7.08 -6.09
N GLN A 118 -18.33 7.11 -7.35
CA GLN A 118 -19.15 7.41 -8.52
C GLN A 118 -20.33 6.43 -8.72
N VAL A 119 -20.14 5.15 -8.40
CA VAL A 119 -21.19 4.13 -8.52
C VAL A 119 -22.30 4.35 -7.48
N ILE A 120 -21.93 4.76 -6.26
CA ILE A 120 -22.88 5.02 -5.17
C ILE A 120 -23.75 6.23 -5.50
N THR A 121 -23.17 7.31 -6.03
CA THR A 121 -23.93 8.51 -6.42
C THR A 121 -24.93 8.21 -7.55
N LEU A 122 -24.53 7.43 -8.56
CA LEU A 122 -25.43 7.07 -9.67
C LEU A 122 -26.60 6.17 -9.26
N LEU A 123 -26.38 5.24 -8.33
CA LEU A 123 -27.45 4.41 -7.78
C LEU A 123 -28.44 5.24 -6.94
N ASN A 124 -27.94 6.20 -6.16
CA ASN A 124 -28.80 7.09 -5.36
C ASN A 124 -29.65 8.02 -6.25
N VAL A 125 -29.05 8.62 -7.28
CA VAL A 125 -29.77 9.48 -8.25
C VAL A 125 -30.81 8.68 -9.05
N LYS A 126 -30.47 7.48 -9.51
CA LYS A 126 -31.42 6.63 -10.25
C LYS A 126 -32.59 6.19 -9.37
N SER A 127 -32.34 5.86 -8.10
CA SER A 127 -33.39 5.52 -7.15
C SER A 127 -34.34 6.70 -6.91
N SER A 128 -33.79 7.92 -6.70
CA SER A 128 -34.58 9.14 -6.51
C SER A 128 -35.53 9.42 -7.68
N ASN A 129 -35.04 9.33 -8.91
CA ASN A 129 -35.85 9.60 -10.11
C ASN A 129 -36.95 8.54 -10.31
N VAL A 130 -36.73 7.29 -9.91
CA VAL A 130 -37.76 6.23 -9.97
C VAL A 130 -38.86 6.47 -8.94
N THR A 131 -38.54 6.88 -7.71
CA THR A 131 -39.56 7.28 -6.71
C THR A 131 -40.37 8.49 -7.16
N GLU A 132 -39.72 9.47 -7.80
CA GLU A 132 -40.40 10.66 -8.31
C GLU A 132 -41.34 10.33 -9.48
N LEU A 133 -40.93 9.42 -10.37
CA LEU A 133 -41.76 8.92 -11.47
C LEU A 133 -42.99 8.16 -10.97
N ILE A 134 -42.85 7.29 -9.97
CA ILE A 134 -43.98 6.54 -9.38
C ILE A 134 -44.98 7.51 -8.71
N SER A 135 -44.50 8.54 -8.02
CA SER A 135 -45.35 9.55 -7.37
C SER A 135 -46.16 10.45 -8.32
N LYS A 136 -45.72 10.59 -9.58
CA LYS A 136 -46.42 11.38 -10.62
C LYS A 136 -47.45 10.56 -11.41
N THR A 137 -47.44 9.23 -11.27
CA THR A 137 -48.32 8.31 -12.00
C THR A 137 -49.46 7.72 -11.16
N SER A 138 -49.50 8.06 -9.87
CA SER A 138 -50.59 7.75 -8.91
C SER A 138 -51.41 8.99 -8.61
#